data_AF-A0A946HSX0-F1
#
_entry.id   AF-A0A946HSX0-F1
#
_cell.length_a   1.000
_cell.length_b   1.000
_cell.length_c   1.000
_cell.angle_alpha   90.00
_cell.angle_beta   90.00
_cell.angle_gamma   90.00
#
_symmetry.space_group_name_H-M   'P 1'
#
loop_
_entity.id
_entity.type
_entity.pdbx_description
1 polymer ?
#
loop_
_entity_poly.entity_id
_entity_poly.type
_entity_poly.pdbx_seq_one_letter_code
_entity_poly.pdbx_strand_id
1 'polypeptide(L)'
;MDIKRWVVLLSIIVFCFAIYQAADAKTLDTVIVDFDQSTLERGYTVQSVDKQLWVPIFPNFHQGKLLVKISKNDNFNDLPEKKKAVSGFYTFDIRKDKPGFMERAQLIAMTYESDNDLDKAIYFYDNHQQKWRELPSKIDYENKLIRAKTIFPYAKVAVLENDSSALTAQSAIVVDKDSGSIIFQKNMNDVRPIASMTKLVSALVFLDHNPGWDKVMTMQKSDYVGGATLWAKEGDQITVKDIFYATLVGSKNNTTHVLVRATGLTLDEFVQKMNEKVRGFGLTKTNFVEPTGLNENNISTAFEMAAISKRAFKNIDILKSTTTKWYKVEPINKDVVYWVKNTCIKILDRDLYITGSKTGWTDEAGYNLVMQAKGSTTELIALVMGAKIRMNYEEVYNLLKKYL
;
A
#
# COMPACT_ATOMS: atom_id res chain seq x y z
N MET A 1 -38.34 -31.84 -75.87
CA MET A 1 -39.30 -30.73 -75.69
C MET A 1 -40.42 -31.26 -74.82
N ASP A 2 -40.73 -30.79 -73.62
CA ASP A 2 -40.38 -29.54 -72.95
C ASP A 2 -40.51 -29.66 -71.42
N ILE A 3 -39.93 -28.67 -70.76
CA ILE A 3 -39.58 -28.51 -69.35
C ILE A 3 -40.79 -28.49 -68.39
N LYS A 4 -40.71 -29.21 -67.25
CA LYS A 4 -41.64 -29.09 -66.10
C LYS A 4 -41.22 -27.97 -65.15
N ARG A 5 -42.19 -27.09 -64.85
CA ARG A 5 -42.16 -25.92 -63.95
C ARG A 5 -41.86 -26.29 -62.49
N TRP A 6 -41.04 -25.46 -61.84
CA TRP A 6 -41.01 -25.30 -60.38
C TRP A 6 -41.79 -24.04 -59.98
N VAL A 7 -42.60 -24.14 -58.92
CA VAL A 7 -43.33 -23.05 -58.28
C VAL A 7 -42.61 -22.72 -56.97
N VAL A 8 -42.21 -21.46 -56.78
CA VAL A 8 -41.74 -20.92 -55.50
C VAL A 8 -42.85 -20.06 -54.93
N LEU A 9 -43.32 -20.42 -53.74
CA LEU A 9 -44.29 -19.65 -52.94
C LEU A 9 -43.52 -18.80 -51.93
N LEU A 10 -43.60 -17.48 -52.08
CA LEU A 10 -43.16 -16.50 -51.08
C LEU A 10 -44.43 -15.92 -50.45
N SER A 11 -44.67 -16.21 -49.17
CA SER A 11 -45.81 -15.68 -48.42
C SER A 11 -45.35 -14.54 -47.51
N ILE A 12 -45.80 -13.34 -47.87
CA ILE A 12 -45.69 -12.10 -47.08
C ILE A 12 -46.72 -12.17 -45.95
N ILE A 13 -46.30 -11.92 -44.70
CA ILE A 13 -47.22 -11.63 -43.59
C ILE A 13 -46.79 -10.29 -42.97
N VAL A 14 -47.73 -9.35 -43.03
CA VAL A 14 -47.70 -7.99 -42.48
C VAL A 14 -48.02 -8.04 -40.99
N PHE A 15 -47.32 -7.25 -40.16
CA PHE A 15 -47.85 -6.80 -38.88
C PHE A 15 -47.71 -5.28 -38.72
N CYS A 16 -48.80 -4.68 -38.25
CA CYS A 16 -49.12 -3.27 -38.27
C CYS A 16 -48.23 -2.41 -37.35
N PHE A 17 -48.00 -1.17 -37.79
CA PHE A 17 -47.40 -0.10 -37.01
C PHE A 17 -48.32 0.38 -35.88
N ALA A 18 -47.81 0.39 -34.65
CA ALA A 18 -48.23 1.33 -33.61
C ALA A 18 -47.02 2.23 -33.31
N ILE A 19 -47.12 3.50 -33.70
CA ILE A 19 -46.10 4.52 -33.46
C ILE A 19 -46.18 4.90 -31.98
N TYR A 20 -45.27 4.37 -31.17
CA TYR A 20 -44.91 4.99 -29.90
C TYR A 20 -43.59 5.75 -30.13
N GLN A 21 -43.57 7.03 -29.79
CA GLN A 21 -42.36 7.85 -29.78
C GLN A 21 -41.25 7.12 -29.02
N ALA A 22 -40.15 6.82 -29.72
CA ALA A 22 -38.93 6.35 -29.08
C ALA A 22 -38.35 7.52 -28.28
N ALA A 23 -38.55 7.51 -26.96
CA ALA A 23 -37.68 8.23 -26.05
C ALA A 23 -36.26 7.70 -26.24
N ASP A 24 -35.28 8.61 -26.29
CA ASP A 24 -33.85 8.36 -26.49
C ASP A 24 -33.37 7.06 -25.82
N ALA A 25 -33.25 6.00 -26.63
CA ALA A 25 -32.59 4.76 -26.21
C ALA A 25 -31.09 4.98 -26.28
N LYS A 26 -30.53 5.61 -25.23
CA LYS A 26 -29.10 5.51 -24.92
C LYS A 26 -28.77 4.00 -24.90
N THR A 27 -27.97 3.51 -25.85
CA THR A 27 -27.59 2.10 -25.92
C THR A 27 -26.88 1.72 -24.63
N LEU A 28 -27.58 1.02 -23.74
CA LEU A 28 -26.98 0.46 -22.52
C LEU A 28 -26.06 -0.69 -22.95
N ASP A 29 -24.74 -0.52 -22.85
CA ASP A 29 -23.74 -1.57 -23.04
C ASP A 29 -23.99 -2.71 -22.05
N THR A 30 -24.84 -3.65 -22.46
CA THR A 30 -25.38 -4.72 -21.62
C THR A 30 -25.12 -6.07 -22.27
N VAL A 31 -24.57 -6.99 -21.48
CA VAL A 31 -24.40 -8.39 -21.82
C VAL A 31 -25.35 -9.21 -20.97
N ILE A 32 -26.10 -10.12 -21.59
CA ILE A 32 -27.00 -11.06 -20.91
C ILE A 32 -26.65 -12.46 -21.40
N VAL A 33 -26.40 -13.38 -20.48
CA VAL A 33 -26.13 -14.79 -20.77
C VAL A 33 -27.03 -15.65 -19.90
N ASP A 34 -27.74 -16.58 -20.53
CA ASP A 34 -28.53 -17.62 -19.87
C ASP A 34 -27.74 -18.93 -19.90
N PHE A 35 -27.62 -19.57 -18.75
CA PHE A 35 -26.89 -20.81 -18.57
C PHE A 35 -27.82 -21.95 -18.23
N ASP A 36 -27.74 -23.01 -19.02
CA ASP A 36 -28.27 -24.32 -18.65
C ASP A 36 -27.29 -25.10 -17.76
N GLN A 37 -27.78 -26.18 -17.17
CA GLN A 37 -27.01 -27.04 -16.28
C GLN A 37 -25.74 -27.61 -16.95
N SER A 38 -25.84 -27.98 -18.24
CA SER A 38 -24.71 -28.55 -18.99
C SER A 38 -23.58 -27.55 -19.22
N THR A 39 -23.92 -26.27 -19.31
CA THR A 39 -22.95 -25.17 -19.46
C THR A 39 -22.32 -24.83 -18.12
N LEU A 40 -23.10 -24.84 -17.03
CA LEU A 40 -22.59 -24.61 -15.66
C LEU A 40 -21.60 -25.69 -15.22
N GLU A 41 -21.73 -26.91 -15.71
CA GLU A 41 -20.79 -28.02 -15.45
C GLU A 41 -19.40 -27.79 -16.06
N ARG A 42 -19.30 -27.01 -17.15
CA ARG A 42 -18.05 -26.69 -17.84
C ARG A 42 -17.36 -25.44 -17.31
N GLY A 43 -18.13 -24.55 -16.69
CA GLY A 43 -17.70 -23.22 -16.28
C GLY A 43 -17.59 -22.25 -17.47
N TYR A 44 -17.74 -20.96 -17.17
CA TYR A 44 -17.76 -19.91 -18.19
C TYR A 44 -17.37 -18.56 -17.55
N THR A 45 -16.90 -17.59 -18.34
CA THR A 45 -16.70 -16.22 -17.84
C THR A 45 -17.55 -15.25 -18.63
N VAL A 46 -18.49 -14.58 -17.96
CA VAL A 46 -19.27 -13.49 -18.56
C VAL A 46 -18.48 -12.21 -18.43
N GLN A 47 -18.38 -11.42 -19.51
CA GLN A 47 -17.61 -10.19 -19.54
C GLN A 47 -18.50 -9.03 -19.97
N SER A 48 -18.20 -7.81 -19.50
CA SER A 48 -18.75 -6.59 -20.08
C SER A 48 -18.31 -6.44 -21.54
N VAL A 49 -19.02 -5.62 -22.31
CA VAL A 49 -18.73 -5.36 -23.74
C VAL A 49 -17.29 -4.89 -23.96
N ASP A 50 -16.82 -4.00 -23.09
CA ASP A 50 -15.45 -3.46 -23.10
C ASP A 50 -14.42 -4.36 -22.38
N LYS A 51 -14.85 -5.53 -21.91
CA LYS A 51 -14.03 -6.51 -21.19
C LYS A 51 -13.34 -5.95 -19.93
N GLN A 52 -13.91 -4.93 -19.29
CA GLN A 52 -13.39 -4.38 -18.04
C GLN A 52 -13.98 -4.99 -16.77
N LEU A 53 -15.15 -5.64 -16.82
CA LEU A 53 -15.73 -6.41 -15.72
C LEU A 53 -15.95 -7.87 -16.15
N TRP A 54 -15.41 -8.81 -15.38
CA TRP A 54 -15.56 -10.25 -15.59
C TRP A 54 -16.24 -10.89 -14.39
N VAL A 55 -17.18 -11.81 -14.67
CA VAL A 55 -17.87 -12.65 -13.70
C VAL A 55 -17.58 -14.12 -14.06
N PRO A 56 -16.53 -14.74 -13.48
CA PRO A 56 -16.20 -16.13 -13.72
C PRO A 56 -17.16 -17.08 -13.00
N ILE A 57 -17.94 -17.85 -13.76
CA ILE A 57 -18.80 -18.93 -13.27
C ILE A 57 -17.99 -20.22 -13.26
N PHE A 58 -17.56 -20.66 -12.07
CA PHE A 58 -16.77 -21.89 -11.95
C PHE A 58 -17.63 -23.15 -12.22
N PRO A 59 -17.01 -24.24 -12.71
CA PRO A 59 -17.69 -25.52 -12.88
C PRO A 59 -18.45 -25.95 -11.62
N ASN A 60 -19.72 -26.33 -11.77
CA ASN A 60 -20.59 -26.81 -10.67
C ASN A 60 -20.76 -25.83 -9.50
N PHE A 61 -20.49 -24.53 -9.72
CA PHE A 61 -20.63 -23.50 -8.69
C PHE A 61 -22.09 -23.10 -8.44
N HIS A 62 -22.91 -23.19 -9.49
CA HIS A 62 -24.35 -23.00 -9.45
C HIS A 62 -25.06 -24.26 -10.00
N GLN A 63 -26.32 -24.46 -9.60
CA GLN A 63 -27.17 -25.55 -10.06
C GLN A 63 -28.47 -24.97 -10.62
N GLY A 64 -29.04 -25.62 -11.64
CA GLY A 64 -30.26 -25.19 -12.30
C GLY A 64 -30.01 -24.15 -13.38
N LYS A 65 -30.99 -23.28 -13.63
CA LYS A 65 -30.84 -22.16 -14.57
C LYS A 65 -30.21 -20.97 -13.89
N LEU A 66 -29.37 -20.25 -14.62
CA LEU A 66 -28.70 -19.05 -14.13
C LEU A 66 -28.69 -17.99 -15.22
N LEU A 67 -29.19 -16.81 -14.89
CA LEU A 67 -29.07 -15.64 -15.76
C LEU A 67 -28.00 -14.72 -15.19
N VAL A 68 -27.02 -14.38 -16.02
CA VAL A 68 -26.00 -13.38 -15.68
C VAL A 68 -26.18 -12.18 -16.61
N LYS A 69 -26.41 -11.02 -16.03
CA LYS A 69 -26.47 -9.74 -16.73
C LYS A 69 -25.36 -8.83 -16.23
N ILE A 70 -24.65 -8.18 -17.14
CA ILE A 70 -23.67 -7.13 -16.87
C ILE A 70 -24.07 -5.90 -17.66
N SER A 71 -24.18 -4.75 -17.00
CA SER A 71 -24.47 -3.46 -17.65
C SER A 71 -23.41 -2.43 -17.24
N LYS A 72 -22.90 -1.67 -18.21
CA LYS A 72 -22.12 -0.46 -17.92
C LYS A 72 -23.06 0.68 -17.53
N ASN A 73 -22.65 1.48 -16.56
CA ASN A 73 -23.42 2.63 -16.07
C ASN A 73 -22.70 3.94 -16.38
N ASP A 74 -23.47 5.03 -16.37
CA ASP A 74 -22.92 6.39 -16.34
C ASP A 74 -22.09 6.64 -15.07
N ASN A 75 -21.26 7.69 -15.09
CA ASN A 75 -20.42 8.07 -13.96
C ASN A 75 -21.24 8.43 -12.71
N PHE A 76 -20.70 8.09 -11.54
CA PHE A 76 -21.27 8.43 -10.24
C PHE A 76 -20.52 9.61 -9.62
N ASN A 77 -21.25 10.57 -9.07
CA ASN A 77 -20.69 11.77 -8.44
C ASN A 77 -20.52 11.62 -6.91
N ASP A 78 -21.09 10.57 -6.30
CA ASP A 78 -21.16 10.36 -4.85
C ASP A 78 -20.11 9.36 -4.33
N LEU A 79 -18.86 9.50 -4.81
CA LEU A 79 -17.76 8.64 -4.35
C LEU A 79 -17.38 8.93 -2.89
N PRO A 80 -16.81 7.96 -2.14
CA PRO A 80 -16.27 8.22 -0.82
C PRO A 80 -15.24 9.35 -0.82
N GLU A 81 -15.16 10.07 0.30
CA GLU A 81 -14.18 11.14 0.48
C GLU A 81 -12.75 10.62 0.19
N LYS A 82 -11.97 11.41 -0.55
CA LYS A 82 -10.58 11.08 -0.96
C LYS A 82 -10.48 9.78 -1.74
N LYS A 83 -11.51 9.43 -2.50
CA LYS A 83 -11.47 8.37 -3.51
C LYS A 83 -11.76 8.94 -4.89
N LYS A 84 -11.13 8.35 -5.89
CA LYS A 84 -11.47 8.56 -7.31
C LYS A 84 -11.73 7.20 -7.95
N ALA A 85 -12.60 7.17 -8.95
CA ALA A 85 -12.79 5.96 -9.76
C ALA A 85 -11.61 5.80 -10.72
N VAL A 86 -11.08 4.58 -10.81
CA VAL A 86 -10.02 4.18 -11.76
C VAL A 86 -10.50 3.06 -12.68
N SER A 87 -11.81 2.86 -12.80
CA SER A 87 -12.45 2.00 -13.79
C SER A 87 -13.78 2.62 -14.22
N GLY A 88 -14.44 2.04 -15.22
CA GLY A 88 -15.86 2.28 -15.44
C GLY A 88 -16.73 1.80 -14.27
N PHE A 89 -17.99 2.23 -14.26
CA PHE A 89 -19.02 1.76 -13.33
C PHE A 89 -19.86 0.68 -13.97
N TYR A 90 -20.07 -0.43 -13.26
CA TYR A 90 -20.81 -1.58 -13.80
C TYR A 90 -21.85 -2.07 -12.82
N THR A 91 -22.86 -2.74 -13.33
CA THR A 91 -23.82 -3.50 -12.55
C THR A 91 -23.76 -4.93 -13.02
N PHE A 92 -23.53 -5.85 -12.09
CA PHE A 92 -23.75 -7.27 -12.37
C PHE A 92 -25.02 -7.73 -11.67
N ASP A 93 -25.67 -8.71 -12.26
CA ASP A 93 -26.89 -9.33 -11.76
C ASP A 93 -26.86 -10.83 -12.09
N ILE A 94 -26.76 -11.65 -11.06
CA ILE A 94 -26.67 -13.11 -11.14
C ILE A 94 -27.96 -13.64 -10.53
N ARG A 95 -28.99 -13.77 -11.37
CA ARG A 95 -30.32 -14.18 -10.92
C ARG A 95 -30.42 -15.69 -10.90
N LYS A 96 -30.83 -16.20 -9.74
CA LYS A 96 -31.48 -17.50 -9.58
C LYS A 96 -32.98 -17.26 -9.40
N ASP A 97 -33.80 -18.30 -9.53
CA ASP A 97 -35.26 -18.23 -9.43
C ASP A 97 -35.80 -17.70 -8.06
N LYS A 98 -34.93 -17.44 -7.08
CA LYS A 98 -35.30 -16.92 -5.74
C LYS A 98 -34.47 -15.69 -5.34
N PRO A 99 -35.10 -14.65 -4.77
CA PRO A 99 -34.38 -13.50 -4.21
C PRO A 99 -33.62 -13.88 -2.93
N GLY A 100 -32.43 -13.29 -2.70
CA GLY A 100 -31.63 -13.50 -1.48
C GLY A 100 -30.13 -13.41 -1.73
N PHE A 101 -29.31 -13.57 -0.68
CA PHE A 101 -27.85 -13.66 -0.84
C PHE A 101 -27.44 -14.98 -1.52
N MET A 102 -26.30 -14.97 -2.19
CA MET A 102 -25.70 -16.20 -2.69
C MET A 102 -25.12 -17.01 -1.53
N GLU A 103 -25.42 -18.30 -1.49
CA GLU A 103 -24.88 -19.25 -0.50
C GLU A 103 -23.35 -19.38 -0.55
N ARG A 104 -22.76 -19.10 -1.72
CA ARG A 104 -21.31 -19.13 -1.97
C ARG A 104 -20.88 -17.79 -2.55
N ALA A 105 -19.74 -17.29 -2.08
CA ALA A 105 -19.20 -16.03 -2.56
C ALA A 105 -18.67 -16.15 -4.00
N GLN A 106 -19.28 -15.38 -4.89
CA GLN A 106 -18.93 -15.30 -6.30
C GLN A 106 -17.69 -14.43 -6.51
N LEU A 107 -16.78 -14.87 -7.39
CA LEU A 107 -15.65 -14.06 -7.80
C LEU A 107 -16.09 -13.05 -8.86
N ILE A 108 -15.64 -11.81 -8.72
CA ILE A 108 -15.67 -10.80 -9.78
C ILE A 108 -14.25 -10.28 -10.00
N ALA A 109 -13.93 -9.90 -11.24
CA ALA A 109 -12.66 -9.30 -11.60
C ALA A 109 -12.89 -8.04 -12.43
N MET A 110 -12.12 -6.99 -12.17
CA MET A 110 -12.19 -5.74 -12.91
C MET A 110 -10.80 -5.29 -13.34
N THR A 111 -10.68 -4.70 -14.51
CA THR A 111 -9.47 -3.97 -14.89
C THR A 111 -9.53 -2.55 -14.34
N TYR A 112 -8.37 -1.91 -14.20
CA TYR A 112 -8.29 -0.51 -13.79
C TYR A 112 -7.25 0.28 -14.60
N GLU A 113 -7.50 1.57 -14.72
CA GLU A 113 -6.70 2.55 -15.46
C GLU A 113 -5.97 3.46 -14.46
N SER A 114 -4.97 2.88 -13.79
CA SER A 114 -4.07 3.61 -12.90
C SER A 114 -2.67 3.00 -12.93
N ASP A 115 -1.65 3.86 -13.02
CA ASP A 115 -0.23 3.49 -13.09
C ASP A 115 0.50 3.65 -11.74
N ASN A 116 -0.20 4.11 -10.71
CA ASN A 116 0.40 4.32 -9.39
C ASN A 116 0.14 3.11 -8.46
N ASP A 117 0.86 3.04 -7.35
CA ASP A 117 0.72 1.97 -6.35
C ASP A 117 -0.26 2.33 -5.22
N LEU A 118 -1.14 3.32 -5.42
CA LEU A 118 -2.14 3.69 -4.42
C LEU A 118 -3.04 2.49 -4.11
N ASP A 119 -3.53 2.41 -2.87
CA ASP A 119 -4.49 1.38 -2.48
C ASP A 119 -5.75 1.53 -3.33
N LYS A 120 -6.13 0.43 -3.97
CA LYS A 120 -7.30 0.30 -4.84
C LYS A 120 -8.09 -0.92 -4.38
N ALA A 121 -9.40 -0.82 -4.43
CA ALA A 121 -10.28 -1.95 -4.17
C ALA A 121 -11.49 -1.89 -5.10
N ILE A 122 -12.15 -3.04 -5.30
CA ILE A 122 -13.50 -3.03 -5.85
C ILE A 122 -14.43 -2.55 -4.74
N TYR A 123 -15.21 -1.52 -5.01
CA TYR A 123 -16.28 -1.06 -4.14
C TYR A 123 -17.62 -1.46 -4.74
N PHE A 124 -18.60 -1.73 -3.87
CA PHE A 124 -19.99 -1.87 -4.25
C PHE A 124 -20.83 -0.74 -3.66
N TYR A 125 -21.89 -0.34 -4.36
CA TYR A 125 -22.84 0.64 -3.84
C TYR A 125 -23.92 -0.05 -2.98
N ASP A 126 -23.95 0.29 -1.69
CA ASP A 126 -24.98 -0.16 -0.75
C ASP A 126 -26.21 0.74 -0.88
N ASN A 127 -27.22 0.30 -1.64
CA ASN A 127 -28.44 1.08 -1.87
C ASN A 127 -29.22 1.38 -0.58
N HIS A 128 -29.09 0.55 0.46
CA HIS A 128 -29.79 0.77 1.73
C HIS A 128 -29.15 1.89 2.54
N GLN A 129 -27.82 1.97 2.50
CA GLN A 129 -27.05 2.98 3.24
C GLN A 129 -26.63 4.18 2.37
N GLN A 130 -27.00 4.17 1.08
CA GLN A 130 -26.66 5.17 0.08
C GLN A 130 -25.17 5.54 0.07
N LYS A 131 -24.31 4.52 0.14
CA LYS A 131 -22.85 4.73 0.17
C LYS A 131 -22.09 3.59 -0.47
N TRP A 132 -20.90 3.91 -0.96
CA TRP A 132 -19.94 2.92 -1.45
C TRP A 132 -19.27 2.18 -0.28
N ARG A 133 -19.10 0.88 -0.42
CA ARG A 133 -18.45 0.00 0.55
C ARG A 133 -17.41 -0.87 -0.14
N GLU A 134 -16.27 -1.02 0.52
CA GLU A 134 -15.15 -1.78 -0.02
C GLU A 134 -15.43 -3.29 0.02
N LEU A 135 -15.03 -4.00 -1.03
CA LEU A 135 -14.90 -5.45 -1.04
C LEU A 135 -13.46 -5.86 -0.77
N PRO A 136 -13.21 -6.90 0.04
CA PRO A 136 -11.88 -7.49 0.19
C PRO A 136 -11.31 -7.91 -1.17
N SER A 137 -10.32 -7.14 -1.64
CA SER A 137 -9.81 -7.22 -3.01
C SER A 137 -8.37 -7.73 -3.04
N LYS A 138 -8.03 -8.46 -4.12
CA LYS A 138 -6.65 -8.86 -4.45
C LYS A 138 -6.26 -8.22 -5.78
N ILE A 139 -5.11 -7.54 -5.79
CA ILE A 139 -4.62 -6.80 -6.94
C ILE A 139 -3.52 -7.59 -7.63
N ASP A 140 -3.61 -7.67 -8.95
CA ASP A 140 -2.59 -8.10 -9.89
C ASP A 140 -2.09 -6.84 -10.60
N TYR A 141 -0.95 -6.32 -10.14
CA TYR A 141 -0.39 -5.05 -10.61
C TYR A 141 0.17 -5.15 -12.04
N GLU A 142 0.71 -6.31 -12.41
CA GLU A 142 1.28 -6.56 -13.73
C GLU A 142 0.19 -6.51 -14.82
N ASN A 143 -0.95 -7.15 -14.55
CA ASN A 143 -2.06 -7.23 -15.50
C ASN A 143 -3.13 -6.13 -15.30
N LYS A 144 -2.89 -5.16 -14.40
CA LYS A 144 -3.86 -4.13 -13.98
C LYS A 144 -5.26 -4.68 -13.71
N LEU A 145 -5.30 -5.80 -12.99
CA LEU A 145 -6.52 -6.54 -12.71
C LEU A 145 -6.74 -6.63 -11.20
N ILE A 146 -7.97 -6.41 -10.75
CA ILE A 146 -8.36 -6.53 -9.36
C ILE A 146 -9.50 -7.53 -9.22
N ARG A 147 -9.45 -8.37 -8.18
CA ARG A 147 -10.41 -9.45 -7.98
C ARG A 147 -11.01 -9.36 -6.58
N ALA A 148 -12.32 -9.55 -6.46
CA ALA A 148 -13.00 -9.59 -5.16
C ALA A 148 -14.03 -10.72 -5.13
N LYS A 149 -14.32 -11.21 -3.92
CA LYS A 149 -15.42 -12.16 -3.69
C LYS A 149 -16.61 -11.40 -3.11
N THR A 150 -17.81 -11.71 -3.58
CA THR A 150 -19.07 -11.10 -3.13
C THR A 150 -20.16 -12.15 -2.96
N ILE A 151 -20.98 -12.01 -1.91
CA ILE A 151 -22.19 -12.82 -1.70
C ILE A 151 -23.44 -12.13 -2.26
N PHE A 152 -23.32 -10.90 -2.74
CA PHE A 152 -24.42 -10.15 -3.31
C PHE A 152 -24.66 -10.64 -4.75
N PRO A 153 -25.85 -11.16 -5.10
CA PRO A 153 -26.15 -11.59 -6.47
C PRO A 153 -26.24 -10.41 -7.42
N TYR A 154 -26.48 -9.22 -6.90
CA TYR A 154 -26.63 -7.98 -7.64
C TYR A 154 -25.86 -6.88 -6.92
N ALA A 155 -25.02 -6.14 -7.65
CA ALA A 155 -24.39 -4.93 -7.14
C ALA A 155 -23.94 -4.00 -8.27
N LYS A 156 -23.96 -2.69 -7.97
CA LYS A 156 -23.18 -1.70 -8.71
C LYS A 156 -21.76 -1.73 -8.17
N VAL A 157 -20.76 -1.78 -9.04
CA VAL A 157 -19.35 -1.90 -8.69
C VAL A 157 -18.46 -0.97 -9.51
N ALA A 158 -17.36 -0.54 -8.90
CA ALA A 158 -16.27 0.20 -9.52
C ALA A 158 -14.97 -0.07 -8.79
N VAL A 159 -13.83 0.09 -9.45
CA VAL A 159 -12.52 0.14 -8.80
C VAL A 159 -12.28 1.57 -8.35
N LEU A 160 -12.17 1.77 -7.04
CA LEU A 160 -11.86 3.08 -6.47
C LEU A 160 -10.44 3.05 -5.90
N GLU A 161 -9.72 4.13 -6.14
CA GLU A 161 -8.36 4.40 -5.69
C GLU A 161 -8.36 5.58 -4.74
N ASN A 162 -7.41 5.65 -3.81
CA ASN A 162 -7.19 6.87 -3.03
C ASN A 162 -6.88 8.07 -3.92
N ASP A 163 -7.45 9.22 -3.59
CA ASP A 163 -7.09 10.48 -4.21
C ASP A 163 -5.70 10.91 -3.71
N SER A 164 -4.70 10.86 -4.60
CA SER A 164 -3.31 11.22 -4.30
C SER A 164 -3.10 12.70 -4.01
N SER A 165 -4.10 13.56 -4.27
CA SER A 165 -3.99 15.00 -4.04
C SER A 165 -4.09 15.38 -2.56
N ALA A 166 -4.65 14.52 -1.70
CA ALA A 166 -4.86 14.79 -0.28
C ALA A 166 -3.98 13.93 0.62
N LEU A 167 -3.18 14.57 1.48
CA LEU A 167 -2.43 13.88 2.53
C LEU A 167 -3.39 13.27 3.56
N THR A 168 -3.40 11.94 3.65
CA THR A 168 -4.01 11.13 4.70
C THR A 168 -3.19 11.17 6.00
N ALA A 169 -1.87 11.43 5.90
CA ALA A 169 -1.03 11.72 7.06
C ALA A 169 -1.56 12.87 7.90
N GLN A 170 -1.48 12.71 9.22
CA GLN A 170 -1.95 13.72 10.16
C GLN A 170 -0.97 14.88 10.30
N SER A 171 0.33 14.64 10.15
CA SER A 171 1.36 15.67 10.06
C SER A 171 2.29 15.42 8.88
N ALA A 172 2.84 16.48 8.30
CA ALA A 172 3.80 16.41 7.20
C ALA A 172 4.68 17.66 7.17
N ILE A 173 5.88 17.53 6.61
CA ILE A 173 6.77 18.67 6.36
C ILE A 173 7.69 18.37 5.17
N VAL A 174 8.03 19.42 4.41
CA VAL A 174 9.10 19.42 3.41
C VAL A 174 10.05 20.55 3.75
N VAL A 175 11.33 20.26 3.85
CA VAL A 175 12.38 21.24 4.12
C VAL A 175 13.49 21.16 3.08
N ASP A 176 14.06 22.31 2.75
CA ASP A 176 15.33 22.37 2.04
C ASP A 176 16.46 21.87 2.97
N LYS A 177 17.24 20.90 2.51
CA LYS A 177 18.26 20.24 3.33
C LYS A 177 19.34 21.22 3.76
N ASP A 178 19.76 22.13 2.89
CA ASP A 178 20.92 22.98 3.16
C ASP A 178 20.54 24.14 4.08
N SER A 179 19.61 24.99 3.63
CA SER A 179 19.12 26.16 4.39
C SER A 179 18.28 25.78 5.60
N GLY A 180 17.58 24.63 5.57
CA GLY A 180 16.57 24.28 6.57
C GLY A 180 15.24 25.01 6.40
N SER A 181 15.05 25.74 5.29
CA SER A 181 13.81 26.46 5.01
C SER A 181 12.64 25.49 4.89
N ILE A 182 11.50 25.83 5.50
CA ILE A 182 10.26 25.04 5.41
C ILE A 182 9.56 25.41 4.12
N ILE A 183 9.40 24.44 3.22
CA ILE A 183 8.76 24.60 1.91
C ILE A 183 7.27 24.26 2.00
N PHE A 184 6.94 23.23 2.77
CA PHE A 184 5.57 22.78 3.01
C PHE A 184 5.42 22.27 4.43
N GLN A 185 4.26 22.48 5.03
CA GLN A 185 3.95 21.94 6.34
C GLN A 185 2.46 21.66 6.53
N LYS A 186 2.17 20.61 7.31
CA LYS A 186 0.86 20.26 7.83
C LYS A 186 1.05 19.81 9.27
N ASN A 187 0.46 20.53 10.23
CA ASN A 187 0.51 20.17 11.65
C ASN A 187 1.92 19.80 12.13
N MET A 188 2.94 20.53 11.67
CA MET A 188 4.34 20.09 11.81
C MET A 188 4.83 20.06 13.26
N ASN A 189 4.13 20.74 14.17
CA ASN A 189 4.46 20.90 15.58
C ASN A 189 3.61 20.01 16.51
N ASP A 190 2.72 19.19 15.94
CA ASP A 190 1.92 18.22 16.69
C ASP A 190 2.80 17.06 17.14
N VAL A 191 2.70 16.72 18.42
CA VAL A 191 3.40 15.59 19.03
C VAL A 191 2.69 14.29 18.67
N ARG A 192 3.44 13.31 18.16
CA ARG A 192 2.90 12.02 17.72
C ARG A 192 3.90 10.90 17.98
N PRO A 193 3.42 9.66 18.20
CA PRO A 193 4.29 8.49 18.16
C PRO A 193 4.97 8.37 16.78
N ILE A 194 6.27 8.08 16.77
CA ILE A 194 7.08 8.11 15.53
C ILE A 194 7.49 6.73 15.01
N ALA A 195 7.09 5.70 15.75
CA ALA A 195 7.47 4.32 15.50
C ALA A 195 8.97 4.19 15.19
N SER A 196 9.33 3.32 14.22
CA SER A 196 10.72 3.04 13.86
C SER A 196 11.52 4.20 13.25
N MET A 197 10.97 5.40 13.05
CA MET A 197 11.81 6.58 12.78
C MET A 197 12.73 6.88 13.97
N THR A 198 12.38 6.41 15.18
CA THR A 198 13.23 6.32 16.37
C THR A 198 14.65 5.86 16.05
N LYS A 199 14.79 4.85 15.19
CA LYS A 199 16.08 4.20 14.91
C LYS A 199 17.11 5.13 14.25
N LEU A 200 16.70 6.28 13.71
CA LEU A 200 17.64 7.30 13.25
C LEU A 200 18.45 7.88 14.42
N VAL A 201 17.82 8.12 15.57
CA VAL A 201 18.52 8.58 16.78
C VAL A 201 19.31 7.44 17.42
N SER A 202 18.77 6.23 17.43
CA SER A 202 19.50 5.05 17.91
C SER A 202 20.78 4.81 17.10
N ALA A 203 20.73 4.97 15.78
CA ALA A 203 21.90 4.87 14.92
C ALA A 203 22.92 5.98 15.24
N LEU A 204 22.47 7.22 15.44
CA LEU A 204 23.36 8.32 15.82
C LEU A 204 24.04 8.08 17.18
N VAL A 205 23.32 7.59 18.19
CA VAL A 205 23.90 7.28 19.51
C VAL A 205 24.86 6.09 19.43
N PHE A 206 24.49 5.05 18.68
CA PHE A 206 25.37 3.91 18.43
C PHE A 206 26.68 4.36 17.79
N LEU A 207 26.63 5.25 16.78
CA LEU A 207 27.82 5.72 16.08
C LEU A 207 28.78 6.51 16.98
N ASP A 208 28.28 7.23 17.98
CA ASP A 208 29.14 7.89 18.99
C ASP A 208 29.92 6.88 19.85
N HIS A 209 29.43 5.65 19.97
CA HIS A 209 29.97 4.58 20.83
C HIS A 209 30.32 3.34 20.00
N ASN A 210 30.61 3.50 18.71
CA ASN A 210 30.81 2.38 17.80
C ASN A 210 32.07 1.58 18.23
N PRO A 211 31.92 0.31 18.63
CA PRO A 211 33.05 -0.48 19.12
C PRO A 211 33.93 -1.05 17.99
N GLY A 212 33.64 -0.70 16.74
CA GLY A 212 34.28 -1.25 15.55
C GLY A 212 33.32 -2.13 14.74
N TRP A 213 33.33 -1.95 13.43
CA TRP A 213 32.40 -2.61 12.50
C TRP A 213 32.58 -4.13 12.41
N ASP A 214 33.81 -4.62 12.59
CA ASP A 214 34.17 -6.03 12.53
C ASP A 214 33.98 -6.76 13.88
N LYS A 215 33.63 -6.03 14.94
CA LYS A 215 33.29 -6.67 16.23
C LYS A 215 32.13 -7.63 16.02
N VAL A 216 32.28 -8.82 16.57
CA VAL A 216 31.26 -9.87 16.50
C VAL A 216 30.37 -9.81 17.73
N MET A 217 29.06 -9.84 17.51
CA MET A 217 28.07 -9.94 18.56
C MET A 217 27.30 -11.25 18.45
N THR A 218 27.09 -11.91 19.58
CA THR A 218 26.23 -13.08 19.65
C THR A 218 24.79 -12.65 19.91
N MET A 219 23.86 -13.10 19.08
CA MET A 219 22.42 -12.94 19.28
C MET A 219 21.98 -13.63 20.58
N GLN A 220 21.26 -12.93 21.43
CA GLN A 220 20.74 -13.41 22.71
C GLN A 220 19.21 -13.47 22.69
N LYS A 221 18.61 -14.35 23.50
CA LYS A 221 17.15 -14.42 23.66
C LYS A 221 16.52 -13.08 24.06
N SER A 222 17.22 -12.29 24.87
CA SER A 222 16.79 -10.95 25.32
C SER A 222 16.70 -9.90 24.21
N ASP A 223 17.30 -10.14 23.03
CA ASP A 223 17.21 -9.21 21.91
C ASP A 223 15.83 -9.27 21.22
N TYR A 224 15.05 -10.34 21.41
CA TYR A 224 13.79 -10.57 20.70
C TYR A 224 12.59 -9.89 21.39
N VAL A 225 12.44 -8.59 21.14
CA VAL A 225 11.39 -7.74 21.73
C VAL A 225 10.08 -7.66 20.92
N GLY A 226 9.96 -8.43 19.84
CA GLY A 226 8.79 -8.42 18.96
C GLY A 226 8.86 -7.39 17.83
N GLY A 227 7.80 -7.32 17.03
CA GLY A 227 7.74 -6.50 15.82
C GLY A 227 8.67 -6.97 14.70
N ALA A 228 9.16 -6.04 13.88
CA ALA A 228 10.02 -6.35 12.74
C ALA A 228 11.32 -7.02 13.22
N THR A 229 11.53 -8.30 12.86
CA THR A 229 12.60 -9.13 13.44
C THR A 229 13.51 -9.70 12.35
N LEU A 230 14.82 -9.71 12.61
CA LEU A 230 15.77 -10.52 11.86
C LEU A 230 15.67 -11.95 12.41
N TRP A 231 15.29 -12.91 11.58
CA TRP A 231 15.09 -14.31 11.98
C TRP A 231 16.40 -15.10 12.18
N ALA A 232 17.45 -14.40 12.61
CA ALA A 232 18.61 -15.03 13.21
C ALA A 232 18.16 -15.88 14.42
N LYS A 233 18.96 -16.88 14.78
CA LYS A 233 18.74 -17.69 15.97
C LYS A 233 19.58 -17.17 17.13
N GLU A 234 19.17 -17.47 18.35
CA GLU A 234 20.05 -17.32 19.51
C GLU A 234 21.35 -18.10 19.29
N GLY A 235 22.48 -17.50 19.67
CA GLY A 235 23.82 -18.07 19.43
C GLY A 235 24.44 -17.72 18.06
N ASP A 236 23.69 -17.13 17.13
CA ASP A 236 24.26 -16.63 15.88
C ASP A 236 25.26 -15.52 16.15
N GLN A 237 26.44 -15.61 15.54
CA GLN A 237 27.50 -14.61 15.66
C GLN A 237 27.51 -13.71 14.43
N ILE A 238 27.17 -12.43 14.60
CA ILE A 238 26.98 -11.48 13.51
C ILE A 238 27.87 -10.25 13.74
N THR A 239 28.47 -9.73 12.67
CA THR A 239 29.29 -8.50 12.77
C THR A 239 28.42 -7.28 13.10
N VAL A 240 28.99 -6.31 13.81
CA VAL A 240 28.33 -5.04 14.13
C VAL A 240 27.86 -4.32 12.86
N LYS A 241 28.63 -4.42 11.76
CA LYS A 241 28.23 -3.91 10.43
C LYS A 241 26.92 -4.51 9.95
N ASP A 242 26.79 -5.83 9.96
CA ASP A 242 25.59 -6.52 9.50
C ASP A 242 24.38 -6.21 10.38
N ILE A 243 24.60 -6.11 11.70
CA ILE A 243 23.58 -5.72 12.67
C ILE A 243 23.09 -4.29 12.41
N PHE A 244 24.00 -3.36 12.11
CA PHE A 244 23.66 -1.97 11.80
C PHE A 244 22.85 -1.85 10.51
N TYR A 245 23.28 -2.55 9.45
CA TYR A 245 22.53 -2.60 8.19
C TYR A 245 21.17 -3.26 8.36
N ALA A 246 21.07 -4.39 9.05
CA ALA A 246 19.79 -5.04 9.32
C ALA A 246 18.83 -4.10 10.09
N THR A 247 19.37 -3.32 11.04
CA THR A 247 18.61 -2.33 11.82
C THR A 247 17.97 -1.27 10.93
N LEU A 248 18.70 -0.70 9.97
CA LEU A 248 18.20 0.43 9.17
C LEU A 248 17.53 0.02 7.86
N VAL A 249 18.04 -1.01 7.17
CA VAL A 249 17.43 -1.56 5.92
C VAL A 249 16.06 -2.15 6.23
N GLY A 250 16.04 -3.14 7.12
CA GLY A 250 14.84 -3.93 7.42
C GLY A 250 14.03 -3.41 8.61
N SER A 251 14.48 -2.34 9.26
CA SER A 251 13.88 -1.82 10.49
C SER A 251 13.86 -2.83 11.64
N LYS A 252 14.87 -3.72 11.71
CA LYS A 252 14.85 -4.87 12.62
C LYS A 252 15.06 -4.44 14.08
N ASN A 253 14.14 -4.84 14.96
CA ASN A 253 14.09 -4.45 16.37
C ASN A 253 15.13 -5.21 17.18
N ASN A 254 15.26 -6.52 16.98
CA ASN A 254 16.22 -7.32 17.71
C ASN A 254 17.67 -6.90 17.44
N THR A 255 17.99 -6.54 16.19
CA THR A 255 19.32 -6.00 15.87
C THR A 255 19.56 -4.63 16.51
N THR A 256 18.51 -3.85 16.78
CA THR A 256 18.66 -2.58 17.52
C THR A 256 19.07 -2.84 18.96
N HIS A 257 18.50 -3.84 19.63
CA HIS A 257 18.95 -4.24 20.98
C HIS A 257 20.39 -4.75 20.97
N VAL A 258 20.79 -5.49 19.95
CA VAL A 258 22.19 -5.90 19.79
C VAL A 258 23.11 -4.70 19.60
N LEU A 259 22.72 -3.67 18.83
CA LEU A 259 23.51 -2.43 18.72
C LEU A 259 23.69 -1.75 20.08
N VAL A 260 22.63 -1.66 20.89
CA VAL A 260 22.72 -1.12 22.25
C VAL A 260 23.77 -1.88 23.05
N ARG A 261 23.67 -3.22 23.12
CA ARG A 261 24.65 -4.05 23.83
C ARG A 261 26.07 -3.89 23.27
N ALA A 262 26.21 -3.72 21.95
CA ALA A 262 27.51 -3.58 21.31
C ALA A 262 28.28 -2.33 21.79
N THR A 263 27.56 -1.25 22.13
CA THR A 263 28.14 -0.02 22.70
C THR A 263 28.71 -0.19 24.11
N GLY A 264 28.32 -1.25 24.82
CA GLY A 264 28.64 -1.45 26.23
C GLY A 264 27.73 -0.70 27.21
N LEU A 265 26.79 0.10 26.71
CA LEU A 265 25.78 0.79 27.53
C LEU A 265 24.66 -0.17 27.93
N THR A 266 24.06 0.07 29.10
CA THR A 266 22.75 -0.48 29.45
C THR A 266 21.66 0.14 28.59
N LEU A 267 20.47 -0.48 28.56
CA LEU A 267 19.33 0.05 27.82
C LEU A 267 18.93 1.46 28.30
N ASP A 268 18.90 1.66 29.62
CA ASP A 268 18.52 2.94 30.23
C ASP A 268 19.54 4.04 29.92
N GLU A 269 20.84 3.73 30.00
CA GLU A 269 21.91 4.67 29.61
C GLU A 269 21.83 5.03 28.12
N PHE A 270 21.52 4.06 27.27
CA PHE A 270 21.35 4.30 25.83
C PHE A 270 20.17 5.22 25.55
N VAL A 271 19.01 4.98 26.18
CA VAL A 271 17.83 5.85 26.07
C VAL A 271 18.10 7.24 26.64
N GLN A 272 18.83 7.34 27.74
CA GLN A 272 19.30 8.63 28.27
C GLN A 272 20.15 9.36 27.24
N LYS A 273 21.12 8.70 26.60
CA LYS A 273 21.96 9.26 25.53
C LYS A 273 21.15 9.67 24.30
N MET A 274 20.09 8.95 23.94
CA MET A 274 19.16 9.36 22.88
C MET A 274 18.49 10.70 23.21
N ASN A 275 17.96 10.83 24.42
CA ASN A 275 17.29 12.05 24.88
C ASN A 275 18.28 13.23 25.07
N GLU A 276 19.47 12.98 25.61
CA GLU A 276 20.56 13.97 25.66
C GLU A 276 20.93 14.48 24.27
N LYS A 277 21.06 13.57 23.29
CA LYS A 277 21.42 13.92 21.91
C LYS A 277 20.38 14.83 21.27
N VAL A 278 19.09 14.51 21.34
CA VAL A 278 18.05 15.37 20.74
C VAL A 278 17.85 16.69 21.50
N ARG A 279 18.02 16.71 22.83
CA ARG A 279 18.08 17.96 23.61
C ARG A 279 19.25 18.84 23.20
N GLY A 280 20.42 18.24 22.95
CA GLY A 280 21.60 18.93 22.40
C GLY A 280 21.37 19.53 21.01
N PHE A 281 20.34 19.07 20.28
CA PHE A 281 19.89 19.66 19.02
C PHE A 281 18.84 20.77 19.20
N GLY A 282 18.44 21.09 20.44
CA GLY A 282 17.38 22.03 20.76
C GLY A 282 15.96 21.47 20.57
N LEU A 283 15.81 20.14 20.49
CA LEU A 283 14.53 19.48 20.23
C LEU A 283 13.88 19.13 21.58
N THR A 284 12.81 19.83 21.91
CA THR A 284 12.18 19.80 23.24
C THR A 284 10.87 19.01 23.26
N LYS A 285 10.32 18.70 22.08
CA LYS A 285 9.08 17.92 21.93
C LYS A 285 9.35 16.46 21.53
N THR A 286 10.61 16.06 21.49
CA THR A 286 11.05 14.70 21.19
C THR A 286 11.45 14.00 22.47
N ASN A 287 10.91 12.81 22.68
CA ASN A 287 11.22 11.97 23.83
C ASN A 287 11.27 10.49 23.41
N PHE A 288 12.26 9.77 23.92
CA PHE A 288 12.41 8.33 23.74
C PHE A 288 12.31 7.61 25.07
N VAL A 289 11.58 6.50 25.09
CA VAL A 289 11.53 5.56 26.21
C VAL A 289 12.21 4.23 25.89
N GLU A 290 12.45 3.94 24.61
CA GLU A 290 13.17 2.74 24.14
C GLU A 290 13.78 2.96 22.73
N PRO A 291 14.72 2.12 22.25
CA PRO A 291 15.54 2.43 21.07
C PRO A 291 14.94 2.01 19.72
N THR A 292 13.82 1.31 19.70
CA THR A 292 13.27 0.68 18.50
C THR A 292 12.11 1.45 17.88
N GLY A 293 11.31 2.16 18.67
CA GLY A 293 10.04 2.76 18.27
C GLY A 293 8.86 1.79 18.30
N LEU A 294 8.88 0.79 19.17
CA LEU A 294 7.73 -0.05 19.49
C LEU A 294 6.79 0.63 20.50
N ASN A 295 7.34 1.45 21.40
CA ASN A 295 6.53 2.11 22.42
C ASN A 295 5.92 3.41 21.85
N GLU A 296 4.62 3.63 22.07
CA GLU A 296 3.92 4.84 21.62
C GLU A 296 4.46 6.13 22.26
N ASN A 297 5.11 6.04 23.41
CA ASN A 297 5.75 7.16 24.10
C ASN A 297 7.10 7.56 23.49
N ASN A 298 7.56 6.85 22.45
CA ASN A 298 8.55 7.40 21.54
C ASN A 298 7.87 8.40 20.62
N ILE A 299 7.98 9.67 20.99
CA ILE A 299 7.25 10.78 20.38
C ILE A 299 8.19 11.84 19.82
N SER A 300 7.70 12.55 18.82
CA SER A 300 8.34 13.72 18.25
C SER A 300 7.30 14.53 17.48
N THR A 301 7.75 15.56 16.76
CA THR A 301 6.94 16.34 15.82
C THR A 301 7.52 16.20 14.42
N ALA A 302 6.74 16.57 13.39
CA ALA A 302 7.25 16.54 12.02
C ALA A 302 8.48 17.45 11.86
N PHE A 303 8.43 18.64 12.47
CA PHE A 303 9.53 19.59 12.46
C PHE A 303 10.80 19.04 13.12
N GLU A 304 10.68 18.48 14.32
CA GLU A 304 11.85 17.95 15.04
C GLU A 304 12.39 16.67 14.38
N MET A 305 11.52 15.84 13.78
CA MET A 305 11.96 14.71 12.96
C MET A 305 12.70 15.15 11.70
N ALA A 306 12.30 16.24 11.03
CA ALA A 306 13.06 16.78 9.91
C ALA A 306 14.46 17.24 10.36
N ALA A 307 14.56 17.87 11.53
CA ALA A 307 15.83 18.28 12.13
C ALA A 307 16.73 17.10 12.52
N ILE A 308 16.14 16.00 13.01
CA ILE A 308 16.83 14.73 13.28
C ILE A 308 17.33 14.11 11.98
N SER A 309 16.46 13.99 10.97
CA SER A 309 16.79 13.40 9.67
C SER A 309 17.90 14.18 8.97
N LYS A 310 17.86 15.51 8.97
CA LYS A 310 18.93 16.37 8.44
C LYS A 310 20.30 16.08 9.09
N ARG A 311 20.33 15.69 10.36
CA ARG A 311 21.57 15.33 11.07
C ARG A 311 21.97 13.88 10.82
N ALA A 312 21.02 12.95 10.90
CA ALA A 312 21.24 11.53 10.65
C ALA A 312 21.79 11.29 9.22
N PHE A 313 21.20 11.95 8.23
CA PHE A 313 21.58 11.82 6.83
C PHE A 313 22.85 12.61 6.44
N LYS A 314 23.58 13.18 7.39
CA LYS A 314 24.97 13.62 7.16
C LYS A 314 25.97 12.47 7.31
N ASN A 315 25.61 11.41 8.04
CA ASN A 315 26.49 10.28 8.25
C ASN A 315 26.37 9.28 7.08
N ILE A 316 27.52 8.93 6.48
CA ILE A 316 27.56 8.07 5.28
C ILE A 316 27.08 6.64 5.55
N ASP A 317 27.28 6.10 6.76
CA ASP A 317 26.83 4.75 7.11
C ASP A 317 25.30 4.71 7.24
N ILE A 318 24.69 5.76 7.81
CA ILE A 318 23.23 5.92 7.82
C ILE A 318 22.69 6.07 6.40
N LEU A 319 23.29 6.93 5.56
CA LEU A 319 22.86 7.10 4.16
C LEU A 319 22.89 5.77 3.39
N LYS A 320 24.01 5.05 3.44
CA LYS A 320 24.19 3.76 2.76
C LYS A 320 23.20 2.71 3.25
N SER A 321 23.07 2.54 4.56
CA SER A 321 22.17 1.53 5.13
C SER A 321 20.70 1.85 4.86
N THR A 322 20.30 3.13 4.86
CA THR A 322 18.91 3.52 4.59
C THR A 322 18.51 3.45 3.11
N THR A 323 19.47 3.43 2.19
CA THR A 323 19.23 3.36 0.73
C THR A 323 19.60 2.02 0.10
N THR A 324 20.25 1.13 0.84
CA THR A 324 20.55 -0.24 0.39
C THR A 324 19.26 -1.02 0.20
N LYS A 325 18.95 -1.44 -1.05
CA LYS A 325 17.69 -2.11 -1.41
C LYS A 325 17.54 -3.50 -0.79
N TRP A 326 18.63 -4.27 -0.79
CA TRP A 326 18.74 -5.60 -0.21
C TRP A 326 20.07 -5.73 0.50
N TYR A 327 20.07 -6.31 1.69
CA TYR A 327 21.29 -6.59 2.44
C TYR A 327 21.34 -8.05 2.85
N LYS A 328 22.52 -8.64 2.75
CA LYS A 328 22.79 -10.03 3.11
C LYS A 328 23.47 -10.05 4.47
N VAL A 329 22.88 -10.76 5.43
CA VAL A 329 23.47 -11.00 6.75
C VAL A 329 23.89 -12.46 6.84
N GLU A 330 25.17 -12.70 7.13
CA GLU A 330 25.75 -14.04 7.22
C GLU A 330 26.43 -14.21 8.58
N PRO A 331 25.85 -15.01 9.49
CA PRO A 331 26.51 -15.33 10.74
C PRO A 331 27.81 -16.08 10.49
N ILE A 332 28.86 -15.73 11.23
CA ILE A 332 30.21 -16.28 11.00
C ILE A 332 30.36 -17.73 11.46
N ASN A 333 29.45 -18.20 12.32
CA ASN A 333 29.52 -19.51 12.96
C ASN A 333 28.64 -20.58 12.30
N LYS A 334 27.99 -20.29 11.18
CA LYS A 334 27.18 -21.25 10.42
C LYS A 334 26.98 -20.83 8.96
N ASP A 335 26.69 -21.81 8.12
CA ASP A 335 26.39 -21.59 6.70
C ASP A 335 24.89 -21.32 6.48
N VAL A 336 24.44 -20.12 6.88
CA VAL A 336 23.05 -19.65 6.68
C VAL A 336 23.07 -18.18 6.26
N VAL A 337 22.17 -17.83 5.33
CA VAL A 337 22.01 -16.47 4.84
C VAL A 337 20.66 -15.89 5.24
N TYR A 338 20.66 -14.68 5.80
CA TYR A 338 19.45 -13.90 6.06
C TYR A 338 19.37 -12.69 5.13
N TRP A 339 18.38 -12.68 4.23
CA TRP A 339 18.12 -11.55 3.36
C TRP A 339 17.24 -10.50 4.04
N VAL A 340 17.71 -9.26 4.04
CA VAL A 340 17.00 -8.11 4.59
C VAL A 340 16.58 -7.20 3.43
N LYS A 341 15.27 -7.11 3.20
CA LYS A 341 14.67 -6.21 2.22
C LYS A 341 14.47 -4.82 2.81
N ASN A 342 14.82 -3.78 2.05
CA ASN A 342 14.58 -2.41 2.48
C ASN A 342 13.09 -2.10 2.59
N THR A 343 12.68 -1.53 3.72
CA THR A 343 11.29 -1.10 3.94
C THR A 343 10.80 0.00 2.99
N CYS A 344 11.73 0.72 2.34
CA CYS A 344 11.49 1.80 1.37
C CYS A 344 11.62 1.36 -0.10
N ILE A 345 11.81 0.06 -0.38
CA ILE A 345 12.18 -0.42 -1.72
C ILE A 345 11.26 0.08 -2.84
N LYS A 346 9.94 0.22 -2.58
CA LYS A 346 8.94 0.70 -3.54
C LYS A 346 9.23 2.10 -4.11
N ILE A 347 9.93 2.93 -3.35
CA ILE A 347 10.32 4.29 -3.77
C ILE A 347 11.76 4.32 -4.26
N LEU A 348 12.66 3.52 -3.66
CA LEU A 348 14.07 3.45 -4.08
C LEU A 348 14.25 2.93 -5.52
N ASP A 349 13.21 2.31 -6.10
CA ASP A 349 13.18 1.83 -7.48
C ASP A 349 12.55 2.83 -8.47
N ARG A 350 12.16 4.03 -8.03
CA ARG A 350 11.53 5.05 -8.88
C ARG A 350 12.54 6.05 -9.47
N ASP A 351 12.04 7.10 -10.12
CA ASP A 351 12.77 8.16 -10.83
C ASP A 351 13.49 9.17 -9.92
N LEU A 352 13.08 9.32 -8.66
CA LEU A 352 13.74 10.23 -7.71
C LEU A 352 15.05 9.64 -7.17
N TYR A 353 16.10 10.46 -7.15
CA TYR A 353 17.37 10.08 -6.53
C TYR A 353 17.29 10.23 -5.01
N ILE A 354 16.85 9.15 -4.34
CA ILE A 354 16.72 9.08 -2.88
C ILE A 354 18.09 8.86 -2.24
N THR A 355 18.51 9.77 -1.37
CA THR A 355 19.80 9.70 -0.67
C THR A 355 19.68 9.22 0.78
N GLY A 356 18.50 9.31 1.40
CA GLY A 356 18.25 8.78 2.75
C GLY A 356 16.78 8.45 2.99
N SER A 357 16.47 7.47 3.84
CA SER A 357 15.07 7.13 4.13
C SER A 357 14.85 6.38 5.45
N LYS A 358 13.66 6.50 6.06
CA LYS A 358 13.26 5.61 7.16
C LYS A 358 11.74 5.54 7.31
N THR A 359 11.19 4.33 7.31
CA THR A 359 9.78 4.05 7.64
C THR A 359 9.56 3.87 9.14
N GLY A 360 8.31 4.01 9.59
CA GLY A 360 7.84 3.53 10.88
C GLY A 360 6.35 3.22 10.86
N TRP A 361 5.93 2.16 11.55
CA TRP A 361 4.52 1.85 11.74
C TRP A 361 4.32 1.10 13.06
N THR A 362 3.32 1.54 13.83
CA THR A 362 2.61 0.80 14.89
C THR A 362 1.13 1.19 14.77
N ASP A 363 0.24 0.50 15.49
CA ASP A 363 -1.19 0.81 15.47
C ASP A 363 -1.47 2.24 15.98
N GLU A 364 -0.71 2.69 16.97
CA GLU A 364 -0.81 4.00 17.61
C GLU A 364 -0.16 5.11 16.77
N ALA A 365 0.99 4.80 16.16
CA ALA A 365 1.77 5.76 15.39
C ALA A 365 1.22 6.00 13.96
N GLY A 366 0.41 5.08 13.44
CA GLY A 366 0.08 5.02 12.02
C GLY A 366 1.32 4.86 11.13
N TYR A 367 1.16 5.08 9.83
CA TYR A 367 2.27 5.00 8.88
C TYR A 367 3.06 6.31 8.86
N ASN A 368 4.37 6.18 9.15
CA ASN A 368 5.35 7.25 9.18
C ASN A 368 6.43 6.98 8.12
N LEU A 369 6.93 8.03 7.49
CA LEU A 369 8.05 7.94 6.53
C LEU A 369 8.77 9.27 6.45
N VAL A 370 10.10 9.22 6.49
CA VAL A 370 10.98 10.31 6.08
C VAL A 370 11.86 9.89 4.92
N MET A 371 12.06 10.78 3.95
CA MET A 371 12.96 10.61 2.82
C MET A 371 13.74 11.87 2.53
N GLN A 372 14.97 11.70 2.10
CA GLN A 372 15.82 12.73 1.53
C GLN A 372 16.02 12.42 0.05
N ALA A 373 15.79 13.38 -0.83
CA ALA A 373 15.98 13.24 -2.27
C ALA A 373 16.77 14.41 -2.82
N LYS A 374 17.64 14.12 -3.78
CA LYS A 374 18.52 15.11 -4.41
C LYS A 374 18.08 15.35 -5.86
N GLY A 375 17.79 16.61 -6.17
CA GLY A 375 17.51 17.12 -7.50
C GLY A 375 18.77 17.68 -8.15
N SER A 376 18.58 18.42 -9.25
CA SER A 376 19.68 19.06 -9.98
C SER A 376 20.27 20.25 -9.22
N THR A 377 19.44 21.01 -8.50
CA THR A 377 19.82 22.26 -7.83
C THR A 377 19.52 22.28 -6.33
N THR A 378 18.66 21.39 -5.85
CA THR A 378 18.19 21.33 -4.47
C THR A 378 18.30 19.90 -3.92
N GLU A 379 18.38 19.78 -2.59
CA GLU A 379 18.21 18.51 -1.90
C GLU A 379 17.18 18.71 -0.81
N LEU A 380 16.13 17.89 -0.81
CA LEU A 380 14.97 18.06 0.07
C LEU A 380 14.85 16.91 1.05
N ILE A 381 14.30 17.21 2.22
CA ILE A 381 13.80 16.21 3.17
C ILE A 381 12.29 16.38 3.24
N ALA A 382 11.56 15.33 2.89
CA ALA A 382 10.11 15.26 3.04
C ALA A 382 9.76 14.13 4.02
N LEU A 383 8.77 14.38 4.87
CA LEU A 383 8.26 13.35 5.76
C LEU A 383 6.78 13.53 6.05
N VAL A 384 6.17 12.42 6.39
CA VAL A 384 4.78 12.32 6.83
C VAL A 384 4.67 11.45 8.08
N MET A 385 3.69 11.77 8.91
CA MET A 385 3.45 11.10 10.18
C MET A 385 1.96 10.83 10.41
N GLY A 386 1.66 9.67 11.01
CA GLY A 386 0.29 9.33 11.41
C GLY A 386 -0.69 9.09 10.27
N ALA A 387 -0.24 8.63 9.10
CA ALA A 387 -1.16 8.21 8.04
C ALA A 387 -1.94 6.96 8.48
N LYS A 388 -3.27 7.00 8.35
CA LYS A 388 -4.16 5.91 8.80
C LYS A 388 -4.13 4.69 7.87
N ILE A 389 -3.82 4.92 6.61
CA ILE A 389 -3.67 3.90 5.57
C ILE A 389 -2.26 4.01 5.00
N ARG A 390 -1.80 2.97 4.28
CA ARG A 390 -0.40 2.84 3.84
C ARG A 390 -0.07 3.73 2.62
N MET A 391 -0.42 5.00 2.72
CA MET A 391 -0.23 6.06 1.73
C MET A 391 1.06 6.83 1.93
N ASN A 392 1.74 6.65 3.07
CA ASN A 392 2.95 7.39 3.43
C ASN A 392 4.03 7.37 2.32
N TYR A 393 4.13 6.27 1.57
CA TYR A 393 5.03 6.18 0.43
C TYR A 393 4.67 7.17 -0.67
N GLU A 394 3.43 7.11 -1.19
CA GLU A 394 2.98 8.01 -2.26
C GLU A 394 2.95 9.47 -1.80
N GLU A 395 2.55 9.72 -0.57
CA GLU A 395 2.51 11.05 0.01
C GLU A 395 3.90 11.70 0.05
N VAL A 396 4.91 11.00 0.57
CA VAL A 396 6.29 11.51 0.62
C VAL A 396 6.87 11.64 -0.78
N TYR A 397 6.63 10.65 -1.64
CA TYR A 397 7.10 10.69 -3.03
C TYR A 397 6.49 11.87 -3.81
N ASN A 398 5.19 12.12 -3.69
CA ASN A 398 4.51 13.24 -4.33
C ASN A 398 4.94 14.59 -3.76
N LEU A 399 5.16 14.67 -2.43
CA LEU A 399 5.73 15.86 -1.81
C LEU A 399 7.12 16.16 -2.37
N LEU A 400 8.00 15.17 -2.47
CA LEU A 400 9.32 15.34 -3.08
C LEU A 400 9.19 15.75 -4.55
N LYS A 401 8.43 15.01 -5.36
CA LYS A 401 8.26 15.29 -6.80
C LYS A 401 7.68 16.68 -7.09
N LYS A 402 6.85 17.21 -6.18
CA LYS A 402 6.24 18.53 -6.32
C LYS A 402 7.23 19.68 -6.06
N TYR A 403 8.18 19.48 -5.15
CA TYR A 403 9.03 20.58 -4.64
C TYR A 403 10.52 20.44 -4.99
N LEU A 404 10.98 19.24 -5.36
CA LEU A 404 12.35 18.94 -5.80
C LEU A 404 12.54 19.42 -7.25
#